data_AF-A0A644VPF6-F1
#
_entry.id   AF-A0A644VPF6-F1
#
_cell.length_a   1.000
_cell.length_b   1.000
_cell.length_c   1.000
_cell.angle_alpha   90.00
_cell.angle_beta   90.00
_cell.angle_gamma   90.00
#
_symmetry.space_group_name_H-M   'P 1'
#
loop_
_entity.id
_entity.type
_entity.pdbx_description
1 polymer ?
#
loop_
_entity_poly.entity_id
_entity_poly.type
_entity_poly.pdbx_seq_one_letter_code
_entity_poly.pdbx_strand_id
1 'polypeptide(L)'
;MSGESLTEEENSLKRRYFFSAFLILLIMVFADGVSANEKIFSRWRQTQHFEGELGGYLDITATYYSAEYIEALVQEEAKKNLWTADEMETYKYQMLRSLNLDETIPVHLEFDNMTSSMHMAPFDKMATLWIGNKKYSPVDYDKRFNFKLQGKRDGMVFFPRYDAKGKPLLEGAKTIRFSLNQGISGETMKYNSIDFFWDVHRDNPEGLYKGKAASRLELDRLIKRIEKLNVEKKDLENKLGEITAELDEVNKRVLELQKQ
;
A
#
# COMPACT_ATOMS: atom_id res chain seq x y z
N MET A 1 -39.74 63.40 -30.45
CA MET A 1 -38.72 62.35 -30.61
C MET A 1 -37.84 62.30 -29.36
N SER A 2 -38.33 61.75 -28.24
CA SER A 2 -37.50 61.54 -27.03
C SER A 2 -37.99 60.37 -26.17
N GLY A 3 -38.74 59.43 -26.77
CA GLY A 3 -39.28 58.26 -26.08
C GLY A 3 -38.62 56.93 -26.45
N GLU A 4 -38.05 56.82 -27.66
CA GLU A 4 -37.46 55.56 -28.16
C GLU A 4 -35.98 55.37 -27.78
N SER A 5 -35.22 56.45 -27.53
CA SER A 5 -33.79 56.35 -27.23
C SER A 5 -33.50 55.79 -25.83
N LEU A 6 -34.39 56.04 -24.86
CA LEU A 6 -34.21 55.57 -23.47
C LEU A 6 -34.45 54.06 -23.33
N THR A 7 -35.34 53.49 -24.15
CA THR A 7 -35.68 52.07 -24.13
C THR A 7 -34.59 51.17 -24.75
N GLU A 8 -33.80 51.68 -25.70
CA GLU A 8 -32.69 50.93 -26.29
C GLU A 8 -31.46 50.88 -25.39
N GLU A 9 -31.11 51.98 -24.72
CA GLU A 9 -29.99 52.01 -23.76
C GLU A 9 -30.25 51.09 -22.57
N GLU A 10 -31.46 51.12 -22.00
CA GLU A 10 -31.82 50.28 -20.85
C GLU A 10 -31.80 48.78 -21.19
N ASN A 11 -32.22 48.42 -22.41
CA ASN A 11 -32.15 47.05 -22.92
C ASN A 11 -30.71 46.62 -23.22
N SER A 12 -29.84 47.53 -23.68
CA SER A 12 -28.42 47.25 -23.90
C SER A 12 -27.65 47.02 -22.59
N LEU A 13 -27.97 47.78 -21.54
CA LEU A 13 -27.41 47.61 -20.20
C LEU A 13 -27.90 46.30 -19.58
N LYS A 14 -29.21 46.00 -19.64
CA LYS A 14 -29.75 44.72 -19.15
C LYS A 14 -29.11 43.53 -19.87
N ARG A 15 -28.89 43.60 -21.19
CA ARG A 15 -28.25 42.55 -21.98
C ARG A 15 -26.76 42.41 -21.66
N ARG A 16 -26.05 43.50 -21.36
CA ARG A 16 -24.66 43.50 -20.84
C ARG A 16 -24.57 42.92 -19.44
N TYR A 17 -25.49 43.26 -18.54
CA TYR A 17 -25.57 42.66 -17.20
C TYR A 17 -25.89 41.17 -17.29
N PHE A 18 -26.82 40.77 -18.17
CA PHE A 18 -27.14 39.37 -18.41
C PHE A 18 -25.96 38.58 -18.99
N PHE A 19 -25.24 39.15 -19.97
CA PHE A 19 -24.01 38.54 -20.51
C PHE A 19 -22.89 38.47 -19.47
N SER A 20 -22.72 39.49 -18.62
CA SER A 20 -21.72 39.49 -17.55
C SER A 20 -22.06 38.51 -16.44
N ALA A 21 -23.33 38.38 -16.06
CA ALA A 21 -23.81 37.41 -15.08
C ALA A 21 -23.70 35.97 -15.63
N PHE A 22 -23.97 35.76 -16.92
CA PHE A 22 -23.80 34.47 -17.57
C PHE A 22 -22.31 34.08 -17.69
N LEU A 23 -21.42 35.05 -17.94
CA LEU A 23 -19.97 34.82 -17.97
C LEU A 23 -19.39 34.52 -16.58
N ILE A 24 -19.87 35.18 -15.53
CA ILE A 24 -19.48 34.89 -14.13
C ILE A 24 -20.00 33.52 -13.69
N LEU A 25 -21.21 33.13 -14.12
CA LEU A 25 -21.75 31.78 -13.87
C LEU A 25 -20.99 30.69 -14.62
N LEU A 26 -20.51 30.96 -15.85
CA LEU A 26 -19.71 30.03 -16.65
C LEU A 26 -18.29 29.82 -16.05
N ILE A 27 -17.73 30.83 -15.40
CA ILE A 27 -16.42 30.75 -14.71
C ILE A 27 -16.53 29.97 -13.39
N MET A 28 -17.69 29.93 -12.74
CA MET A 28 -17.89 29.15 -11.50
C MET A 28 -18.10 27.65 -11.70
N VAL A 29 -18.19 27.14 -12.94
CA VAL A 29 -18.36 25.70 -13.21
C VAL A 29 -17.03 24.91 -13.14
N PHE A 30 -15.88 25.59 -13.06
CA PHE A 30 -14.56 24.94 -12.89
C PHE A 30 -14.05 24.98 -11.44
N ALA A 31 -14.94 24.83 -10.46
CA ALA A 31 -14.52 24.24 -9.20
C ALA A 31 -14.42 22.73 -9.47
N ASP A 32 -13.25 22.27 -9.93
CA ASP A 32 -12.94 20.85 -10.02
C ASP A 32 -13.18 20.25 -8.64
N GLY A 33 -14.33 19.58 -8.48
CA GLY A 33 -14.57 18.73 -7.36
C GLY A 33 -13.48 17.67 -7.38
N VAL A 34 -12.59 17.70 -6.39
CA VAL A 34 -11.62 16.64 -6.12
C VAL A 34 -12.34 15.32 -6.34
N SER A 35 -11.92 14.57 -7.36
CA SER A 35 -12.61 13.34 -7.74
C SER A 35 -12.65 12.40 -6.53
N ALA A 36 -13.65 11.51 -6.47
CA ALA A 36 -13.73 10.54 -5.38
C ALA A 36 -12.43 9.73 -5.23
N ASN A 37 -11.75 9.44 -6.34
CA ASN A 37 -10.46 8.76 -6.36
C ASN A 37 -9.33 9.63 -5.80
N GLU A 38 -9.27 10.92 -6.13
CA GLU A 38 -8.24 11.84 -5.62
C GLU A 38 -8.32 11.98 -4.08
N LYS A 39 -9.54 11.98 -3.54
CA LYS A 39 -9.75 11.96 -2.08
C LYS A 39 -9.30 10.65 -1.44
N ILE A 40 -9.39 9.53 -2.16
CA ILE A 40 -8.88 8.23 -1.70
C ILE A 40 -7.35 8.23 -1.78
N PHE A 41 -6.76 8.69 -2.88
CA PHE A 41 -5.31 8.74 -3.06
C PHE A 41 -4.63 9.60 -2.01
N SER A 42 -5.08 10.84 -1.83
CA SER A 42 -4.53 11.74 -0.81
C SER A 42 -4.67 11.23 0.64
N ARG A 43 -5.59 10.30 0.91
CA ARG A 43 -5.72 9.67 2.24
C ARG A 43 -4.59 8.69 2.52
N TRP A 44 -4.17 7.94 1.50
CA TRP A 44 -3.21 6.84 1.64
C TRP A 44 -1.81 7.17 1.13
N ARG A 45 -1.66 8.23 0.35
CA ARG A 45 -0.41 8.76 -0.17
C ARG A 45 -0.02 10.02 0.61
N GLN A 46 1.18 10.02 1.18
CA GLN A 46 1.72 11.14 1.93
C GLN A 46 3.11 11.48 1.42
N THR A 47 3.40 12.77 1.27
CA THR A 47 4.69 13.27 0.80
C THR A 47 5.32 14.14 1.88
N GLN A 48 6.59 13.87 2.18
CA GLN A 48 7.45 14.71 3.02
C GLN A 48 8.45 15.41 2.12
N HIS A 49 8.48 16.73 2.19
CA HIS A 49 9.35 17.59 1.39
C HIS A 49 10.51 18.11 2.24
N PHE A 50 11.72 18.04 1.70
CA PHE A 50 12.94 18.54 2.33
C PHE A 50 13.69 19.46 1.38
N GLU A 51 13.81 20.72 1.77
CA GLU A 51 14.62 21.73 1.07
C GLU A 51 16.12 21.48 1.31
N GLY A 52 16.91 21.53 0.24
CA GLY A 52 18.36 21.44 0.25
C GLY A 52 19.03 22.81 0.19
N GLU A 53 20.27 22.91 0.68
CA GLU A 53 20.96 24.20 0.86
C GLU A 53 21.25 24.98 -0.44
N LEU A 54 21.30 24.30 -1.59
CA LEU A 54 21.60 24.90 -2.90
C LEU A 54 20.38 25.01 -3.83
N GLY A 55 19.16 24.99 -3.26
CA GLY A 55 17.90 25.04 -4.04
C GLY A 55 17.52 23.70 -4.69
N GLY A 56 18.22 22.62 -4.35
CA GLY A 56 17.77 21.25 -4.61
C GLY A 56 16.73 20.83 -3.56
N TYR A 57 16.03 19.73 -3.82
CA TYR A 57 15.03 19.19 -2.89
C TYR A 57 15.10 17.67 -2.80
N LEU A 58 14.49 17.13 -1.75
CA LEU A 58 14.19 15.72 -1.62
C LEU A 58 12.70 15.58 -1.27
N ASP A 59 11.93 14.97 -2.18
CA ASP A 59 10.58 14.50 -1.88
C ASP A 59 10.59 13.01 -1.59
N ILE A 60 9.97 12.64 -0.49
CA ILE A 60 9.74 11.24 -0.12
C ILE A 60 8.25 11.04 -0.03
N THR A 61 7.71 10.26 -0.95
CA THR A 61 6.31 9.87 -0.92
C THR A 61 6.19 8.44 -0.44
N ALA A 62 5.33 8.20 0.54
CA ALA A 62 4.96 6.88 0.98
C ALA A 62 3.46 6.66 0.75
N THR A 63 3.11 5.49 0.22
CA THR A 63 1.73 5.10 -0.06
C THR A 63 1.41 3.77 0.60
N TYR A 64 0.43 3.75 1.48
CA TYR A 64 -0.11 2.52 2.03
C TYR A 64 -1.15 1.93 1.07
N TYR A 65 -0.94 0.69 0.64
CA TYR A 65 -1.81 0.02 -0.33
C TYR A 65 -3.03 -0.59 0.37
N SER A 66 -3.96 0.28 0.77
CA SER A 66 -5.27 -0.12 1.33
C SER A 66 -6.17 -0.75 0.26
N ALA A 67 -7.25 -1.39 0.69
CA ALA A 67 -8.25 -1.92 -0.22
C ALA A 67 -8.87 -0.85 -1.11
N GLU A 68 -9.30 0.26 -0.51
CA GLU A 68 -9.92 1.35 -1.27
C GLU A 68 -8.90 2.02 -2.21
N TYR A 69 -7.62 2.14 -1.81
CA TYR A 69 -6.57 2.67 -2.67
C TYR A 69 -6.36 1.79 -3.91
N ILE A 70 -6.26 0.48 -3.71
CA ILE A 70 -6.06 -0.48 -4.81
C ILE A 70 -7.23 -0.45 -5.79
N GLU A 71 -8.48 -0.46 -5.29
CA GLU A 71 -9.66 -0.36 -6.17
C GLU A 71 -9.67 0.96 -6.95
N ALA A 72 -9.37 2.08 -6.28
CA ALA A 72 -9.30 3.38 -6.93
C ALA A 72 -8.19 3.42 -8.01
N LEU A 73 -7.03 2.81 -7.74
CA LEU A 73 -5.92 2.71 -8.68
C LEU A 73 -6.28 1.86 -9.90
N VAL A 74 -6.88 0.67 -9.69
CA VAL A 74 -7.33 -0.20 -10.78
C VAL A 74 -8.36 0.52 -11.66
N GLN A 75 -9.31 1.24 -11.05
CA GLN A 75 -10.31 2.00 -11.79
C GLN A 75 -9.70 3.17 -12.57
N GLU A 76 -8.70 3.86 -12.01
CA GLU A 76 -8.00 4.95 -12.69
C GLU A 76 -7.19 4.44 -13.87
N GLU A 77 -6.42 3.36 -13.68
CA GLU A 77 -5.66 2.73 -14.78
C GLU A 77 -6.58 2.18 -15.86
N ALA A 78 -7.71 1.56 -15.50
CA ALA A 78 -8.68 1.09 -16.48
C ALA A 78 -9.27 2.25 -17.31
N LYS A 79 -9.57 3.40 -16.67
CA LYS A 79 -10.07 4.59 -17.39
C LYS A 79 -9.00 5.18 -18.30
N LYS A 80 -7.77 5.33 -17.80
CA LYS A 80 -6.64 5.92 -18.52
C LYS A 80 -6.27 5.11 -19.76
N ASN A 81 -6.33 3.78 -19.65
CA ASN A 81 -5.96 2.86 -20.73
C ASN A 81 -7.16 2.32 -21.52
N LEU A 82 -8.38 2.79 -21.24
CA LEU A 82 -9.63 2.37 -21.88
C LEU A 82 -9.85 0.84 -21.83
N TRP A 83 -9.51 0.22 -20.70
CA TRP A 83 -9.63 -1.23 -20.52
C TRP A 83 -11.07 -1.71 -20.47
N THR A 84 -11.27 -2.90 -21.03
CA THR A 84 -12.48 -3.70 -20.83
C THR A 84 -12.57 -4.23 -19.39
N ALA A 85 -13.75 -4.72 -19.00
CA ALA A 85 -13.95 -5.32 -17.69
C ALA A 85 -13.03 -6.54 -17.45
N ASP A 86 -12.77 -7.34 -18.49
CA ASP A 86 -11.90 -8.52 -18.39
C ASP A 86 -10.41 -8.14 -18.23
N GLU A 87 -9.95 -7.09 -18.92
CA GLU A 87 -8.59 -6.56 -18.77
C GLU A 87 -8.38 -5.95 -17.38
N MET A 88 -9.36 -5.18 -16.90
CA MET A 88 -9.34 -4.61 -15.54
C MET A 88 -9.26 -5.72 -14.47
N GLU A 89 -10.07 -6.78 -14.58
CA GLU A 89 -10.03 -7.91 -13.65
C GLU A 89 -8.70 -8.68 -13.73
N THR A 90 -8.13 -8.81 -14.93
CA THR A 90 -6.82 -9.46 -15.13
C THR A 90 -5.70 -8.64 -14.48
N TYR A 91 -5.69 -7.33 -14.68
CA TYR A 91 -4.75 -6.41 -14.05
C TYR A 91 -4.88 -6.46 -12.53
N LYS A 92 -6.10 -6.37 -12.01
CA LYS A 92 -6.40 -6.48 -10.57
C LYS A 92 -5.86 -7.78 -9.99
N TYR A 93 -6.10 -8.91 -10.65
CA TYR A 93 -5.57 -10.21 -10.23
C TYR A 93 -4.03 -10.22 -10.16
N GLN A 94 -3.36 -9.71 -11.20
CA GLN A 94 -1.89 -9.66 -11.24
C GLN A 94 -1.31 -8.77 -10.15
N MET A 95 -1.90 -7.59 -9.94
CA MET A 95 -1.52 -6.64 -8.91
C MET A 95 -1.72 -7.22 -7.50
N LEU A 96 -2.89 -7.77 -7.20
CA LEU A 96 -3.15 -8.37 -5.89
C LEU A 96 -2.24 -9.57 -5.61
N ARG A 97 -1.93 -10.37 -6.63
CA ARG A 97 -0.98 -11.48 -6.53
C ARG A 97 0.45 -10.99 -6.27
N SER A 98 0.90 -9.90 -6.91
CA SER A 98 2.24 -9.36 -6.68
C SER A 98 2.37 -8.70 -5.31
N LEU A 99 1.28 -8.11 -4.81
CA LEU A 99 1.24 -7.49 -3.49
C LEU A 99 1.21 -8.50 -2.34
N ASN A 100 0.83 -9.76 -2.59
CA ASN A 100 0.77 -10.84 -1.59
C ASN A 100 0.11 -10.37 -0.28
N LEU A 101 -1.05 -9.72 -0.40
CA LEU A 101 -1.75 -9.06 0.71
C LEU A 101 -2.13 -10.05 1.81
N ASP A 102 -2.30 -11.32 1.48
CA ASP A 102 -2.60 -12.38 2.43
C ASP A 102 -1.50 -12.55 3.48
N GLU A 103 -0.23 -12.32 3.14
CA GLU A 103 0.91 -12.48 4.05
C GLU A 103 1.63 -11.19 4.39
N THR A 104 1.42 -10.13 3.60
CA THR A 104 2.19 -8.88 3.72
C THR A 104 1.32 -7.62 3.84
N ILE A 105 1.94 -6.57 4.36
CA ILE A 105 1.43 -5.20 4.40
C ILE A 105 2.32 -4.38 3.45
N PRO A 106 1.86 -4.08 2.23
CA PRO A 106 2.66 -3.34 1.25
C PRO A 106 2.62 -1.83 1.47
N VAL A 107 3.79 -1.22 1.37
CA VAL A 107 4.00 0.23 1.29
C VAL A 107 4.83 0.51 0.04
N HIS A 108 4.35 1.40 -0.82
CA HIS A 108 5.14 1.92 -1.94
C HIS A 108 5.88 3.17 -1.51
N LEU A 109 7.12 3.29 -1.95
CA LEU A 109 7.95 4.47 -1.71
C LEU A 109 8.37 5.05 -3.04
N GLU A 110 8.29 6.37 -3.14
CA GLU A 110 8.85 7.16 -4.23
C GLU A 110 9.80 8.20 -3.63
N PHE A 111 10.97 8.30 -4.23
CA PHE A 111 11.98 9.29 -3.90
C PHE A 111 12.20 10.15 -5.15
N ASP A 112 12.14 11.47 -4.99
CA ASP A 112 12.58 12.44 -5.99
C ASP A 112 13.71 13.28 -5.39
N ASN A 113 14.95 12.87 -5.68
CA ASN A 113 16.14 13.46 -5.08
C ASN A 113 16.89 14.36 -6.07
N MET A 114 16.77 15.68 -5.90
CA MET A 114 17.46 16.70 -6.69
C MET A 114 18.58 17.40 -5.91
N THR A 115 19.04 16.81 -4.81
CA THR A 115 20.17 17.30 -3.99
C THR A 115 21.36 16.31 -4.03
N SER A 116 22.13 16.25 -2.94
CA SER A 116 23.17 15.27 -2.68
C SER A 116 22.63 13.84 -2.74
N SER A 117 23.49 12.91 -3.14
CA SER A 117 23.06 11.53 -3.32
C SER A 117 22.65 10.87 -2.01
N MET A 118 21.57 10.10 -2.07
CA MET A 118 21.04 9.32 -0.97
C MET A 118 21.77 7.99 -0.81
N HIS A 119 21.95 7.57 0.44
CA HIS A 119 22.53 6.30 0.84
C HIS A 119 21.60 5.59 1.83
N MET A 120 20.90 4.56 1.36
CA MET A 120 19.90 3.87 2.17
C MET A 120 20.26 2.41 2.48
N ALA A 121 21.47 1.96 2.15
CA ALA A 121 21.90 0.60 2.43
C ALA A 121 22.39 0.43 3.88
N PRO A 122 22.08 -0.69 4.54
CA PRO A 122 21.11 -1.72 4.15
C PRO A 122 19.67 -1.26 4.44
N PHE A 123 18.80 -1.31 3.44
CA PHE A 123 17.48 -0.68 3.49
C PHE A 123 16.53 -1.33 4.50
N ASP A 124 16.66 -2.63 4.76
CA ASP A 124 15.91 -3.36 5.78
C ASP A 124 16.10 -2.81 7.20
N LYS A 125 17.21 -2.12 7.46
CA LYS A 125 17.46 -1.43 8.73
C LYS A 125 16.97 0.01 8.76
N MET A 126 16.67 0.58 7.58
CA MET A 126 16.22 1.96 7.43
C MET A 126 14.70 2.09 7.53
N ALA A 127 13.96 1.09 7.05
CA ALA A 127 12.52 1.08 7.04
C ALA A 127 11.94 0.33 8.25
N THR A 128 11.05 0.99 9.01
CA THR A 128 10.35 0.37 10.14
C THR A 128 8.86 0.66 10.06
N LEU A 129 8.04 -0.40 10.19
CA LEU A 129 6.61 -0.26 10.42
C LEU A 129 6.31 -0.36 11.92
N TRP A 130 5.58 0.62 12.43
CA TRP A 130 5.13 0.70 13.80
C TRP A 130 3.63 0.45 13.87
N ILE A 131 3.25 -0.52 14.70
CA ILE A 131 1.85 -0.83 14.98
C ILE A 131 1.69 -0.78 16.49
N GLY A 132 1.07 0.30 16.97
CA GLY A 132 1.17 0.69 18.37
C GLY A 132 2.62 0.89 18.79
N ASN A 133 3.05 0.21 19.85
CA ASN A 133 4.42 0.30 20.38
C ASN A 133 5.39 -0.76 19.82
N LYS A 134 4.94 -1.60 18.88
CA LYS A 134 5.76 -2.67 18.30
C LYS A 134 6.37 -2.24 16.98
N LYS A 135 7.62 -2.61 16.76
CA LYS A 135 8.39 -2.38 15.53
C LYS A 135 8.42 -3.65 14.69
N TYR A 136 8.30 -3.49 13.38
CA TYR A 136 8.42 -4.56 12.40
C TYR A 136 9.35 -4.12 11.28
N SER A 137 10.32 -4.97 10.97
CA SER A 137 11.21 -4.82 9.81
C SER A 137 10.54 -5.38 8.54
N PRO A 138 10.91 -4.89 7.35
CA PRO A 138 10.40 -5.45 6.11
C PRO A 138 10.84 -6.90 5.94
N VAL A 139 9.93 -7.74 5.42
CA VAL A 139 10.23 -9.11 5.01
C VAL A 139 10.77 -9.17 3.58
N ASP A 140 10.36 -8.22 2.73
CA ASP A 140 10.94 -8.03 1.40
C ASP A 140 10.82 -6.56 0.98
N TYR A 141 11.60 -6.15 -0.02
CA TYR A 141 11.64 -4.80 -0.55
C TYR A 141 12.42 -4.76 -1.87
N ASP A 142 12.21 -3.69 -2.65
CA ASP A 142 12.96 -3.42 -3.86
C ASP A 142 14.46 -3.22 -3.57
N LYS A 143 15.30 -4.16 -4.02
CA LYS A 143 16.75 -4.14 -3.76
C LYS A 143 17.45 -2.92 -4.37
N ARG A 144 16.83 -2.21 -5.32
CA ARG A 144 17.33 -0.94 -5.86
C ARG A 144 17.48 0.14 -4.78
N PHE A 145 16.77 0.02 -3.65
CA PHE A 145 16.95 0.94 -2.53
C PHE A 145 18.33 0.81 -1.83
N ASN A 146 19.04 -0.31 -1.99
CA ASN A 146 20.40 -0.45 -1.46
C ASN A 146 21.47 0.28 -2.28
N PHE A 147 21.12 0.81 -3.45
CA PHE A 147 22.07 1.53 -4.28
C PHE A 147 21.94 3.03 -4.05
N LYS A 148 23.08 3.72 -4.15
CA LYS A 148 23.15 5.18 -4.17
C LYS A 148 22.09 5.75 -5.13
N LEU A 149 21.37 6.78 -4.68
CA LEU A 149 20.27 7.37 -5.45
C LEU A 149 20.46 8.88 -5.63
N GLN A 150 20.38 9.31 -6.89
CA GLN A 150 20.18 10.69 -7.32
C GLN A 150 19.12 10.66 -8.42
N GLY A 151 18.20 11.63 -8.42
CA GLY A 151 17.00 11.62 -9.26
C GLY A 151 15.86 10.78 -8.67
N LYS A 152 15.03 10.22 -9.56
CA LYS A 152 13.79 9.52 -9.18
C LYS A 152 14.00 8.02 -9.01
N ARG A 153 13.41 7.45 -7.96
CA ARG A 153 13.29 6.00 -7.79
C ARG A 153 12.09 5.66 -6.95
N ASP A 154 11.35 4.65 -7.40
CA ASP A 154 10.24 4.08 -6.67
C ASP A 154 10.40 2.57 -6.48
N GLY A 155 9.65 2.01 -5.54
CA GLY A 155 9.66 0.59 -5.27
C GLY A 155 8.78 0.19 -4.10
N MET A 156 8.52 -1.11 -3.99
CA MET A 156 7.69 -1.69 -2.93
C MET A 156 8.53 -2.09 -1.72
N VAL A 157 7.90 -1.99 -0.54
CA VAL A 157 8.38 -2.49 0.74
C VAL A 157 7.26 -3.31 1.37
N PHE A 158 7.57 -4.55 1.74
CA PHE A 158 6.60 -5.51 2.26
C PHE A 158 6.90 -5.79 3.73
N PHE A 159 5.94 -5.52 4.60
CA PHE A 159 6.00 -5.85 6.02
C PHE A 159 5.19 -7.12 6.32
N PRO A 160 5.48 -7.85 7.40
CA PRO A 160 4.70 -9.03 7.74
C PRO A 160 3.26 -8.64 8.12
N ARG A 161 2.26 -9.43 7.71
CA ARG A 161 0.85 -9.22 8.11
C ARG A 161 0.49 -9.90 9.43
N TYR A 162 1.24 -10.92 9.84
CA TYR A 162 1.03 -11.65 11.09
C TYR A 162 2.27 -11.58 11.98
N ASP A 163 2.08 -11.70 13.29
CA ASP A 163 3.18 -11.89 14.22
C ASP A 163 3.74 -13.32 14.15
N ALA A 164 4.82 -13.59 14.88
CA ALA A 164 5.44 -14.92 14.96
C ALA A 164 4.50 -16.02 15.52
N LYS A 165 3.37 -15.65 16.13
CA LYS A 165 2.35 -16.57 16.65
C LYS A 165 1.17 -16.73 15.67
N GLY A 166 1.22 -16.09 14.50
CA GLY A 166 0.17 -16.15 13.49
C GLY A 166 -1.01 -15.20 13.75
N LYS A 167 -0.90 -14.26 14.69
CA LYS A 167 -1.96 -13.27 14.95
C LYS A 167 -1.86 -12.10 13.96
N PRO A 168 -2.96 -11.64 13.32
CA PRO A 168 -2.91 -10.50 12.41
C PRO A 168 -2.43 -9.23 13.12
N LEU A 169 -1.46 -8.54 12.55
CA LEU A 169 -0.84 -7.37 13.17
C LEU A 169 -1.76 -6.15 13.19
N LEU A 170 -2.58 -6.00 12.16
CA LEU A 170 -3.51 -4.86 12.02
C LEU A 170 -4.81 -5.05 12.80
N GLU A 171 -5.04 -6.21 13.41
CA GLU A 171 -6.25 -6.48 14.18
C GLU A 171 -6.35 -5.52 15.38
N GLY A 172 -7.36 -4.65 15.36
CA GLY A 172 -7.58 -3.62 16.39
C GLY A 172 -6.64 -2.41 16.30
N ALA A 173 -5.76 -2.35 15.29
CA ALA A 173 -4.92 -1.18 15.06
C ALA A 173 -5.77 -0.03 14.49
N LYS A 174 -5.70 1.16 15.11
CA LYS A 174 -6.36 2.36 14.57
C LYS A 174 -5.53 3.06 13.52
N THR A 175 -4.25 3.21 13.83
CA THR A 175 -3.28 3.94 13.03
C THR A 175 -1.98 3.15 13.01
N ILE A 176 -1.30 3.16 11.87
CA ILE A 176 0.06 2.65 11.74
C ILE A 176 0.99 3.82 11.44
N ARG A 177 2.26 3.66 11.78
CA ARG A 177 3.32 4.60 11.40
C ARG A 177 4.39 3.88 10.62
N PHE A 178 4.65 4.33 9.41
CA PHE A 178 5.86 3.96 8.68
C PHE A 178 6.94 5.01 8.93
N SER A 179 8.15 4.56 9.18
CA SER A 179 9.27 5.40 9.59
C SER A 179 10.50 5.01 8.80
N LEU A 180 11.15 6.00 8.18
CA LEU A 180 12.50 5.89 7.65
C LEU A 180 13.47 6.51 8.65
N ASN A 181 14.59 5.83 8.89
CA ASN A 181 15.67 6.37 9.71
C ASN A 181 16.20 7.69 9.13
N GLN A 182 16.75 8.51 10.02
CA GLN A 182 17.50 9.71 9.65
C GLN A 182 18.75 9.40 8.82
N GLY A 183 19.24 10.43 8.13
CA GLY A 183 20.55 10.36 7.46
C GLY A 183 20.60 9.52 6.19
N ILE A 184 19.44 9.28 5.56
CA ILE A 184 19.39 8.72 4.20
C ILE A 184 19.92 9.71 3.14
N SER A 185 19.97 11.00 3.48
CA SER A 185 20.57 12.12 2.75
C SER A 185 21.11 13.15 3.76
N GLY A 186 21.91 14.12 3.30
CA GLY A 186 22.31 15.27 4.12
C GLY A 186 21.10 16.00 4.72
N GLU A 187 20.02 16.14 3.94
CA GLU A 187 18.88 16.99 4.35
C GLU A 187 18.01 16.35 5.42
N THR A 188 18.11 15.03 5.54
CA THR A 188 17.37 14.23 6.52
C THR A 188 18.15 14.01 7.82
N MET A 189 19.43 14.41 7.89
CA MET A 189 20.29 14.21 9.08
C MET A 189 19.83 15.01 10.30
N LYS A 190 19.10 16.12 10.10
CA LYS A 190 18.59 16.98 11.18
C LYS A 190 17.31 16.47 11.86
N TYR A 191 16.65 15.47 11.27
CA TYR A 191 15.44 14.86 11.81
C TYR A 191 15.77 13.54 12.47
N ASN A 192 15.05 13.14 13.51
CA ASN A 192 15.26 11.84 14.16
C ASN A 192 14.77 10.66 13.29
N SER A 193 13.69 10.90 12.55
CA SER A 193 13.09 9.96 11.59
C SER A 193 12.17 10.73 10.64
N ILE A 194 11.83 10.08 9.54
CA ILE A 194 10.85 10.57 8.56
C ILE A 194 9.62 9.69 8.69
N ASP A 195 8.56 10.25 9.26
CA ASP A 195 7.39 9.49 9.68
C ASP A 195 6.17 9.78 8.79
N PHE A 196 5.43 8.71 8.49
CA PHE A 196 4.18 8.70 7.73
C PHE A 196 3.12 7.94 8.53
N PHE A 197 1.88 8.42 8.54
CA PHE A 197 0.84 7.90 9.42
C PHE A 197 -0.44 7.59 8.65
N TRP A 198 -0.99 6.38 8.79
CA TRP A 198 -2.25 6.03 8.12
C TRP A 198 -3.27 5.44 9.08
N ASP A 199 -4.51 5.88 8.94
CA ASP A 199 -5.66 5.42 9.71
C ASP A 199 -6.24 4.12 9.15
N VAL A 200 -5.57 3.00 9.45
CA VAL A 200 -5.91 1.66 8.93
C VAL A 200 -7.26 1.11 9.39
N HIS A 201 -7.85 1.62 10.47
CA HIS A 201 -9.21 1.20 10.87
C HIS A 201 -10.30 1.58 9.86
N ARG A 202 -9.99 2.49 8.93
CA ARG A 202 -10.88 2.88 7.83
C ARG A 202 -10.70 1.99 6.59
N ASP A 203 -9.69 1.13 6.60
CA ASP A 203 -9.47 0.16 5.55
C ASP A 203 -10.49 -0.99 5.66
N ASN A 204 -10.96 -1.49 4.53
CA ASN A 204 -11.84 -2.65 4.46
C ASN A 204 -11.28 -3.69 3.47
N PRO A 205 -10.34 -4.54 3.93
CA PRO A 205 -9.70 -5.55 3.09
C PRO A 205 -10.68 -6.51 2.43
N GLU A 206 -11.82 -6.80 3.07
CA GLU A 206 -12.86 -7.69 2.54
C GLU A 206 -13.47 -7.17 1.23
N GLY A 207 -13.40 -5.85 0.99
CA GLY A 207 -13.82 -5.23 -0.26
C GLY A 207 -13.06 -5.76 -1.47
N LEU A 208 -11.76 -6.04 -1.32
CA LEU A 208 -10.90 -6.56 -2.40
C LEU A 208 -11.24 -8.00 -2.79
N TYR A 209 -11.86 -8.76 -1.88
CA TYR A 209 -12.18 -10.17 -2.07
C TYR A 209 -13.56 -10.40 -2.72
N LYS A 210 -14.07 -9.41 -3.47
CA LYS A 210 -15.29 -9.54 -4.27
C LYS A 210 -14.94 -9.55 -5.77
N GLY A 211 -15.61 -10.41 -6.53
CA GLY A 211 -15.43 -10.51 -7.98
C GLY A 211 -14.56 -11.70 -8.43
N LYS A 212 -14.27 -11.76 -9.73
CA LYS A 212 -13.62 -12.92 -10.36
C LYS A 212 -12.13 -13.01 -9.97
N ALA A 213 -11.43 -11.88 -9.93
CA ALA A 213 -10.05 -11.80 -9.46
C ALA A 213 -9.90 -12.31 -8.01
N ALA A 214 -10.83 -11.93 -7.14
CA ALA A 214 -10.85 -12.36 -5.75
C ALA A 214 -11.04 -13.88 -5.59
N SER A 215 -12.03 -14.47 -6.27
CA SER A 215 -12.25 -15.91 -6.24
C SER A 215 -11.03 -16.68 -6.73
N ARG A 216 -10.35 -16.16 -7.76
CA ARG A 216 -9.11 -16.77 -8.27
C ARG A 216 -7.96 -16.69 -7.25
N LEU A 217 -7.79 -15.56 -6.57
CA LEU A 217 -6.77 -15.41 -5.52
C LEU A 217 -7.04 -16.30 -4.31
N GLU A 218 -8.29 -16.40 -3.90
CA GLU A 218 -8.68 -17.27 -2.78
C GLU A 218 -8.40 -18.74 -3.12
N LEU A 219 -8.68 -19.17 -4.35
CA LEU A 219 -8.30 -20.49 -4.84
C LEU A 219 -6.78 -20.70 -4.78
N ASP A 220 -5.99 -19.76 -5.31
CA ASP A 220 -4.52 -19.83 -5.29
C ASP A 220 -3.99 -19.91 -3.84
N ARG A 221 -4.58 -19.13 -2.92
CA ARG A 221 -4.25 -19.15 -1.48
C ARG A 221 -4.56 -20.51 -0.85
N LEU A 222 -5.74 -21.05 -1.11
CA LEU A 222 -6.16 -22.34 -0.58
C LEU A 222 -5.28 -23.47 -1.10
N ILE A 223 -4.90 -23.43 -2.38
CA ILE A 223 -3.95 -24.40 -2.98
C ILE A 223 -2.60 -24.34 -2.25
N LYS A 224 -2.01 -23.15 -2.10
CA LYS A 224 -0.75 -22.99 -1.33
C LYS A 224 -0.87 -23.50 0.11
N ARG A 225 -1.99 -23.24 0.78
CA ARG A 225 -2.23 -23.71 2.15
C ARG A 225 -2.33 -25.24 2.21
N ILE A 226 -2.99 -25.86 1.23
CA ILE A 226 -3.05 -27.32 1.10
C ILE A 226 -1.65 -27.91 0.91
N GLU A 227 -0.82 -27.32 0.05
CA GLU A 227 0.56 -27.76 -0.16
C GLU A 227 1.38 -27.71 1.15
N LYS A 228 1.31 -26.59 1.87
CA LYS A 228 2.01 -26.42 3.16
C LYS A 228 1.52 -27.43 4.21
N LEU A 229 0.21 -27.62 4.33
CA LEU A 229 -0.38 -28.58 5.28
C LEU A 229 0.01 -30.02 4.93
N ASN A 230 0.13 -30.36 3.65
CA ASN A 230 0.60 -31.68 3.23
C ASN A 230 2.06 -31.93 3.61
N VAL A 231 2.92 -30.92 3.50
CA VAL A 231 4.31 -31.01 3.98
C VAL A 231 4.36 -31.18 5.50
N GLU A 232 3.66 -30.32 6.25
CA GLU A 232 3.58 -30.41 7.71
C GLU A 232 3.02 -31.77 8.18
N LYS A 233 1.99 -32.28 7.52
CA LYS A 233 1.42 -33.60 7.78
C LYS A 233 2.46 -34.71 7.60
N LYS A 234 3.19 -34.70 6.48
CA LYS A 234 4.22 -35.71 6.19
C LYS A 234 5.33 -35.70 7.25
N ASP A 235 5.77 -34.52 7.67
CA ASP A 235 6.81 -34.40 8.71
C ASP A 235 6.32 -34.93 10.07
N LEU A 236 5.05 -34.68 10.42
CA LEU A 236 4.45 -35.23 11.63
C LEU A 236 4.26 -36.75 11.55
N GLU A 237 3.86 -37.29 10.40
CA GLU A 237 3.76 -38.73 10.17
C GLU A 237 5.11 -39.42 10.32
N ASN A 238 6.19 -38.81 9.80
CA ASN A 238 7.55 -39.33 9.99
C ASN A 238 7.95 -39.38 11.47
N LYS A 239 7.73 -38.29 12.22
CA LYS A 239 8.01 -38.24 13.67
C LYS A 239 7.18 -39.26 14.46
N LEU A 240 5.92 -39.44 14.08
CA LEU A 240 5.06 -40.44 14.69
C LEU A 240 5.58 -41.86 14.42
N GLY A 241 6.08 -42.12 13.20
CA GLY A 241 6.75 -43.36 12.84
C GLY A 241 7.99 -43.63 13.69
N GLU A 242 8.86 -42.63 13.88
CA GLU A 242 10.05 -42.72 14.73
C GLU A 242 9.70 -43.08 16.18
N ILE A 243 8.73 -42.37 16.78
CA ILE A 243 8.27 -42.65 18.16
C ILE A 243 7.65 -44.04 18.28
N THR A 244 6.89 -44.46 17.27
CA THR A 244 6.26 -45.80 17.27
C THR A 244 7.32 -46.90 17.22
N ALA A 245 8.38 -46.72 16.42
CA ALA A 245 9.49 -47.66 16.37
C ALA A 245 10.24 -47.76 17.71
N GLU A 246 10.45 -46.63 18.39
CA GLU A 246 11.08 -46.60 19.72
C GLU A 246 10.19 -47.30 20.78
N LEU A 247 8.87 -47.08 20.76
CA LEU A 247 7.94 -47.78 21.63
C LEU A 247 7.98 -49.30 21.43
N ASP A 248 8.07 -49.76 20.18
CA ASP A 248 8.18 -51.19 19.87
C ASP A 248 9.48 -51.80 20.41
N GLU A 249 10.59 -51.08 20.31
CA GLU A 249 11.88 -51.51 20.86
C GLU A 249 11.85 -51.59 22.39
N VAL A 250 11.32 -50.56 23.06
CA VAL A 250 11.17 -50.53 24.51
C VAL A 250 10.23 -51.65 24.98
N ASN A 251 9.10 -51.86 24.32
CA ASN A 251 8.15 -52.93 24.65
C ASN A 251 8.78 -54.31 24.50
N LYS A 252 9.56 -54.56 23.44
CA LYS A 252 10.33 -55.80 23.30
C LYS A 252 11.27 -55.99 24.48
N ARG A 253 11.97 -54.93 24.89
CA ARG A 253 12.89 -55.00 26.03
C ARG A 253 12.18 -55.28 27.36
N VAL A 254 11.02 -54.68 27.58
CA VAL A 254 10.18 -54.96 28.76
C VAL A 254 9.74 -56.44 28.77
N LEU A 255 9.28 -56.97 27.64
CA LEU A 255 8.85 -58.36 27.51
C LEU A 255 10.00 -59.36 27.73
N GLU A 256 11.22 -59.03 27.30
CA GLU A 256 12.42 -59.83 27.58
C GLU A 256 12.71 -59.90 29.08
N LEU A 257 12.66 -58.76 29.78
CA LEU A 257 12.94 -58.66 31.22
C LEU A 257 11.87 -59.35 32.07
N GLN A 258 10.60 -59.37 31.63
CA GLN A 258 9.52 -60.06 32.35
C GLN A 258 9.58 -61.58 32.28
N LYS A 259 10.39 -62.16 31.39
CA LYS A 259 10.56 -63.62 31.23
C LYS A 259 11.76 -64.20 31.99
N GLN A 260 12.57 -63.35 32.61
CA GLN A 260 13.64 -63.74 33.54
C GLN A 260 13.10 -63.84 34.97
#